data_AF-A0A930F5M8-F1
#
_entry.id   AF-A0A930F5M8-F1
#
_cell.length_a   1.000
_cell.length_b   1.000
_cell.length_c   1.000
_cell.angle_alpha   90.00
_cell.angle_beta   90.00
_cell.angle_gamma   90.00
#
_symmetry.space_group_name_H-M   'P 1'
#
loop_
_entity.id
_entity.type
_entity.pdbx_description
1 polymer ?
#
loop_
_entity_poly.entity_id
_entity_poly.type
_entity_poly.pdbx_seq_one_letter_code
_entity_poly.pdbx_strand_id
1 'polypeptide(L)'
;SVLDEYYWLNKRDPNYSLCRATINCGEDAHTDKQFKLDKKSAMALSKLFLTPEKDLEGKKISDILPVSFWDTNFWLYWQTMFAFQKWSSALEMKRYLCRYVHHIDGLPDFSALRFTKYNQYESMILPLVKYLENHGVHIEYGMDVKNVVIETRGNKKIARQIVYKKDGIEQSIDLIEDDLVFITNGCCT
;
A
#
# COMPACT_ATOMS: atom_id res chain seq x y z
N SER A 1 2.37 -4.31 24.30
CA SER A 1 3.04 -4.39 22.98
C SER A 1 2.45 -3.34 22.04
N VAL A 2 3.05 -3.08 20.88
CA VAL A 2 2.47 -2.19 19.84
C VAL A 2 1.07 -2.66 19.44
N LEU A 3 0.86 -3.98 19.35
CA LEU A 3 -0.44 -4.56 19.04
C LEU A 3 -1.48 -4.25 20.12
N ASP A 4 -1.13 -4.35 21.41
CA ASP A 4 -2.07 -4.09 22.51
C ASP A 4 -2.53 -2.62 22.51
N GLU A 5 -1.59 -1.69 22.33
CA GLU A 5 -1.93 -0.26 22.24
C GLU A 5 -2.85 0.00 21.05
N TYR A 6 -2.50 -0.52 19.87
CA TYR A 6 -3.31 -0.39 18.67
C TYR A 6 -4.72 -0.97 18.83
N TYR A 7 -4.82 -2.16 19.43
CA TYR A 7 -6.08 -2.86 19.64
C TYR A 7 -7.00 -2.12 20.59
N TRP A 8 -6.50 -1.75 21.78
CA TRP A 8 -7.33 -1.10 22.80
C TRP A 8 -7.70 0.33 22.42
N LEU A 9 -6.81 1.06 21.75
CA LEU A 9 -7.12 2.38 21.20
C LEU A 9 -8.33 2.32 20.29
N ASN A 10 -8.27 1.47 19.26
CA ASN A 10 -9.33 1.40 18.25
C ASN A 10 -10.62 0.72 18.74
N LYS A 11 -10.58 0.03 19.90
CA LYS A 11 -11.78 -0.42 20.60
C LYS A 11 -12.44 0.70 21.40
N ARG A 12 -11.63 1.52 22.07
CA ARG A 12 -12.10 2.64 22.90
C ARG A 12 -12.63 3.79 22.06
N ASP A 13 -11.98 4.05 20.93
CA ASP A 13 -12.32 5.12 20.00
C ASP A 13 -12.38 4.57 18.56
N PRO A 14 -13.50 3.94 18.17
CA PRO A 14 -13.64 3.34 16.85
C PRO A 14 -13.74 4.42 15.77
N ASN A 15 -12.93 4.29 14.72
CA ASN A 15 -12.94 5.24 13.60
C ASN A 15 -14.22 5.14 12.77
N TYR A 16 -14.77 6.29 12.37
CA TYR A 16 -15.79 6.43 11.33
C TYR A 16 -15.81 7.88 10.81
N SER A 17 -16.44 8.09 9.66
CA SER A 17 -16.62 9.41 9.03
C SER A 17 -18.06 9.88 9.16
N LEU A 18 -18.23 11.13 9.59
CA LEU A 18 -19.52 11.83 9.60
C LEU A 18 -19.84 12.45 8.23
N CYS A 19 -18.82 12.87 7.49
CA CYS A 19 -18.94 13.45 6.16
C CYS A 19 -17.73 13.00 5.33
N ARG A 20 -17.98 12.13 4.35
CA ARG A 20 -16.93 11.49 3.54
C ARG A 20 -16.43 12.36 2.39
N ALA A 21 -17.29 13.24 1.88
CA ALA A 21 -17.02 14.10 0.74
C ALA A 21 -17.86 15.39 0.83
N THR A 22 -17.28 16.49 0.37
CA THR A 22 -17.93 17.80 0.30
C THR A 22 -17.90 18.34 -1.13
N ILE A 23 -18.87 19.17 -1.48
CA ILE A 23 -18.95 19.93 -2.74
C ILE A 23 -19.15 21.42 -2.41
N ASN A 24 -19.18 22.27 -3.45
CA ASN A 24 -19.57 23.69 -3.34
C ASN A 24 -18.95 24.43 -2.13
N CYS A 25 -17.64 24.31 -1.94
CA CYS A 25 -16.90 24.97 -0.85
C CYS A 25 -17.31 24.56 0.58
N GLY A 26 -17.66 23.29 0.80
CA GLY A 26 -17.80 22.70 2.14
C GLY A 26 -19.18 22.13 2.46
N GLU A 27 -20.12 22.17 1.52
CA GLU A 27 -21.42 21.52 1.63
C GLU A 27 -21.26 19.99 1.59
N ASP A 28 -22.03 19.25 2.39
CA ASP A 28 -22.04 17.79 2.31
C ASP A 28 -22.44 17.34 0.90
N ALA A 29 -21.65 16.43 0.31
CA ALA A 29 -21.95 15.87 -1.00
C ALA A 29 -23.18 14.94 -1.01
N HIS A 30 -23.78 14.66 0.16
CA HIS A 30 -24.95 13.80 0.33
C HIS A 30 -24.80 12.48 -0.42
N THR A 31 -23.63 11.88 -0.24
CA THR A 31 -23.34 10.56 -0.82
C THR A 31 -24.07 9.44 -0.06
N ASP A 32 -24.55 9.73 1.16
CA ASP A 32 -25.48 8.94 1.97
C ASP A 32 -25.06 7.49 2.18
N LYS A 33 -23.74 7.26 2.23
CA LYS A 33 -23.12 5.92 2.31
C LYS A 33 -23.48 4.97 1.16
N GLN A 34 -24.00 5.49 0.05
CA GLN A 34 -24.42 4.69 -1.09
C GLN A 34 -23.34 4.65 -2.18
N PHE A 35 -23.17 3.51 -2.83
CA PHE A 35 -22.23 3.37 -3.96
C PHE A 35 -22.72 3.94 -5.28
N LYS A 36 -24.05 4.07 -5.46
CA LYS A 36 -24.68 4.54 -6.71
C LYS A 36 -24.10 3.86 -7.98
N LEU A 37 -23.86 2.55 -7.92
CA LEU A 37 -23.41 1.77 -9.08
C LEU A 37 -24.60 1.50 -10.01
N ASP A 38 -24.49 1.93 -11.27
CA ASP A 38 -25.43 1.51 -12.31
C ASP A 38 -25.23 0.03 -12.69
N LYS A 39 -26.20 -0.57 -13.37
CA LYS A 39 -26.16 -1.99 -13.76
C LYS A 39 -24.93 -2.35 -14.61
N LYS A 40 -24.53 -1.49 -15.55
CA LYS A 40 -23.36 -1.71 -16.44
C LYS A 40 -22.07 -1.68 -15.62
N SER A 41 -21.94 -0.71 -14.72
CA SER A 41 -20.84 -0.55 -13.79
C SER A 41 -20.71 -1.75 -12.84
N ALA A 42 -21.82 -2.19 -12.24
CA ALA A 42 -21.86 -3.35 -11.36
C ALA A 42 -21.43 -4.64 -12.10
N MET A 43 -21.96 -4.89 -13.30
CA MET A 43 -21.56 -6.06 -14.10
C MET A 43 -20.08 -6.01 -14.51
N ALA A 44 -19.57 -4.84 -14.87
CA ALA A 44 -18.16 -4.68 -15.23
C ALA A 44 -17.24 -4.95 -14.02
N LEU A 45 -17.61 -4.46 -12.84
CA LEU A 45 -16.87 -4.70 -11.60
C LEU A 45 -16.89 -6.18 -11.22
N SER A 46 -18.05 -6.86 -11.32
CA SER A 46 -18.15 -8.31 -11.11
C SER A 46 -17.31 -9.09 -12.11
N LYS A 47 -17.29 -8.67 -13.38
CA LYS A 47 -16.42 -9.29 -14.39
C LYS A 47 -14.94 -9.12 -14.03
N LEU A 48 -14.51 -7.92 -13.63
CA LEU A 48 -13.15 -7.68 -13.16
C LEU A 48 -12.77 -8.59 -11.99
N PHE A 49 -13.67 -8.71 -11.00
CA PHE A 49 -13.47 -9.59 -9.85
C PHE A 49 -13.25 -11.06 -10.24
N LEU A 50 -14.00 -11.56 -11.22
CA LEU A 50 -13.91 -12.94 -11.71
C LEU A 50 -12.79 -13.19 -12.75
N THR A 51 -12.25 -12.14 -13.38
CA THR A 51 -11.28 -12.28 -14.48
C THR A 51 -9.94 -12.80 -13.95
N PRO A 52 -9.33 -13.86 -14.53
CA PRO A 52 -8.01 -14.36 -14.11
C PRO A 52 -6.93 -13.26 -14.14
N GLU A 53 -6.01 -13.27 -13.17
CA GLU A 53 -4.96 -12.23 -13.06
C GLU A 53 -4.10 -12.11 -14.34
N LYS A 54 -3.74 -13.25 -14.95
CA LYS A 54 -2.97 -13.31 -16.20
C LYS A 54 -3.62 -12.54 -17.36
N ASP A 55 -4.94 -12.39 -17.35
CA ASP A 55 -5.69 -11.72 -18.41
C ASP A 55 -5.80 -10.20 -18.17
N LEU A 56 -5.23 -9.69 -17.08
CA LEU A 56 -5.23 -8.27 -16.69
C LEU A 56 -3.84 -7.62 -16.77
N GLU A 57 -2.81 -8.38 -17.13
CA GLU A 57 -1.45 -7.84 -17.27
C GLU A 57 -1.41 -6.72 -18.32
N GLY A 58 -0.75 -5.60 -17.96
CA GLY A 58 -0.64 -4.41 -18.81
C GLY A 58 -1.94 -3.61 -19.02
N LYS A 59 -3.08 -4.02 -18.43
CA LYS A 59 -4.36 -3.33 -18.61
C LYS A 59 -4.58 -2.23 -17.59
N LYS A 60 -5.16 -1.12 -18.04
CA LYS A 60 -5.59 0.00 -17.20
C LYS A 60 -7.00 -0.23 -16.67
N ILE A 61 -7.33 0.37 -15.53
CA ILE A 61 -8.71 0.37 -15.00
C ILE A 61 -9.70 0.92 -16.06
N SER A 62 -9.30 1.96 -16.80
CA SER A 62 -10.09 2.55 -17.89
C SER A 62 -10.35 1.61 -19.08
N ASP A 63 -9.56 0.56 -19.26
CA ASP A 63 -9.76 -0.42 -20.34
C ASP A 63 -10.86 -1.42 -19.98
N ILE A 64 -11.22 -1.53 -18.69
CA ILE A 64 -12.16 -2.52 -18.17
C ILE A 64 -13.49 -1.90 -17.77
N LEU A 65 -13.46 -0.74 -17.11
CA LEU A 65 -14.66 -0.13 -16.53
C LEU A 65 -15.31 0.88 -17.49
N PRO A 66 -16.66 0.91 -17.54
CA PRO A 66 -17.38 1.79 -18.47
C PRO A 66 -17.31 3.25 -18.03
N VAL A 67 -17.57 4.17 -18.97
CA VAL A 67 -17.59 5.63 -18.70
C VAL A 67 -18.52 6.00 -17.54
N SER A 68 -19.68 5.36 -17.43
CA SER A 68 -20.64 5.63 -16.34
C SER A 68 -20.12 5.29 -14.94
N PHE A 69 -19.07 4.46 -14.83
CA PHE A 69 -18.47 4.10 -13.55
C PHE A 69 -17.78 5.30 -12.88
N TRP A 70 -17.27 6.25 -13.67
CA TRP A 70 -16.48 7.38 -13.15
C TRP A 70 -17.31 8.35 -12.32
N ASP A 71 -18.63 8.39 -12.56
CA ASP A 71 -19.57 9.28 -11.86
C ASP A 71 -20.24 8.59 -10.66
N THR A 72 -19.83 7.35 -10.34
CA THR A 72 -20.37 6.61 -9.21
C THR A 72 -19.70 7.04 -7.89
N ASN A 73 -20.46 7.03 -6.80
CA ASN A 73 -19.91 7.22 -5.47
C ASN A 73 -18.87 6.14 -5.12
N PHE A 74 -19.04 4.92 -5.65
CA PHE A 74 -18.04 3.86 -5.52
C PHE A 74 -16.66 4.33 -5.99
N TRP A 75 -16.57 4.86 -7.22
CA TRP A 75 -15.29 5.31 -7.75
C TRP A 75 -14.73 6.50 -6.95
N LEU A 76 -15.57 7.44 -6.53
CA LEU A 76 -15.18 8.52 -5.62
C LEU A 76 -14.51 7.98 -4.35
N TYR A 77 -15.16 7.06 -3.64
CA TYR A 77 -14.62 6.49 -2.40
C TYR A 77 -13.33 5.71 -2.66
N TRP A 78 -13.32 4.87 -3.70
CA TRP A 78 -12.22 3.98 -4.02
C TRP A 78 -10.96 4.74 -4.46
N GLN A 79 -11.10 5.65 -5.42
CA GLN A 79 -9.96 6.39 -5.98
C GLN A 79 -9.29 7.28 -4.92
N THR A 80 -10.09 7.89 -4.04
CA THR A 80 -9.57 8.81 -3.01
C THR A 80 -9.03 8.08 -1.79
N MET A 81 -9.56 6.90 -1.44
CA MET A 81 -9.05 6.10 -0.33
C MET A 81 -7.72 5.42 -0.66
N PHE A 82 -7.58 4.92 -1.88
CA PHE A 82 -6.42 4.12 -2.29
C PHE A 82 -5.51 4.82 -3.30
N ALA A 83 -5.78 6.09 -3.61
CA ALA A 83 -5.04 6.90 -4.58
C ALA A 83 -4.95 6.29 -6.01
N PHE A 84 -5.93 5.47 -6.40
CA PHE A 84 -5.99 4.93 -7.76
C PHE A 84 -6.33 6.03 -8.79
N GLN A 85 -5.70 5.93 -9.95
CA GLN A 85 -6.02 6.74 -11.12
C GLN A 85 -6.70 5.88 -12.19
N LYS A 86 -7.42 6.49 -13.14
CA LYS A 86 -8.09 5.74 -14.23
C LYS A 86 -7.11 4.92 -15.08
N TRP A 87 -5.86 5.41 -15.20
CA TRP A 87 -4.77 4.74 -15.91
C TRP A 87 -3.94 3.77 -15.04
N SER A 88 -4.26 3.62 -13.76
CA SER A 88 -3.60 2.64 -12.89
C SER A 88 -3.93 1.21 -13.32
N SER A 89 -3.15 0.25 -12.81
CA SER A 89 -3.27 -1.18 -13.11
C SER A 89 -4.65 -1.74 -12.72
N ALA A 90 -5.35 -2.34 -13.70
CA ALA A 90 -6.59 -3.08 -13.44
C ALA A 90 -6.34 -4.34 -12.61
N LEU A 91 -5.17 -4.96 -12.77
CA LEU A 91 -4.75 -6.11 -11.97
C LEU A 91 -4.68 -5.74 -10.48
N GLU A 92 -4.09 -4.59 -10.15
CA GLU A 92 -4.03 -4.14 -8.75
C GLU A 92 -5.40 -3.77 -8.21
N MET A 93 -6.27 -3.15 -9.00
CA MET A 93 -7.66 -2.92 -8.58
C MET A 93 -8.41 -4.24 -8.29
N LYS A 94 -8.24 -5.28 -9.12
CA LYS A 94 -8.78 -6.62 -8.85
C LYS A 94 -8.26 -7.16 -7.52
N ARG A 95 -6.95 -7.07 -7.26
CA ARG A 95 -6.35 -7.56 -6.00
C ARG A 95 -6.93 -6.85 -4.79
N TYR A 96 -7.12 -5.53 -4.86
CA TYR A 96 -7.76 -4.77 -3.78
C TYR A 96 -9.22 -5.19 -3.58
N LEU A 97 -10.00 -5.40 -4.64
CA LEU A 97 -11.37 -5.90 -4.54
C LEU A 97 -11.42 -7.25 -3.82
N CYS A 98 -10.57 -8.21 -4.23
CA CYS A 98 -10.48 -9.52 -3.58
C CYS A 98 -10.00 -9.40 -2.12
N ARG A 99 -9.00 -8.55 -1.86
CA ARG A 99 -8.37 -8.41 -0.55
C ARG A 99 -9.27 -7.77 0.49
N TYR A 100 -10.13 -6.84 0.09
CA TYR A 100 -10.94 -6.02 1.00
C TYR A 100 -12.45 -6.23 0.84
N VAL A 101 -12.90 -7.28 0.15
CA VAL A 101 -14.34 -7.57 -0.03
C VAL A 101 -15.12 -7.64 1.29
N HIS A 102 -14.51 -8.15 2.36
CA HIS A 102 -15.12 -8.23 3.69
C HIS A 102 -15.27 -6.87 4.41
N HIS A 103 -14.68 -5.81 3.86
CA HIS A 103 -14.76 -4.44 4.37
C HIS A 103 -15.49 -3.50 3.41
N ILE A 104 -16.16 -4.02 2.38
CA ILE A 104 -16.82 -3.20 1.37
C ILE A 104 -17.83 -2.24 2.00
N ASP A 105 -18.59 -2.69 3.00
CA ASP A 105 -19.60 -1.88 3.70
C ASP A 105 -19.00 -0.72 4.51
N GLY A 106 -17.71 -0.81 4.87
CA GLY A 106 -16.98 0.25 5.57
C GLY A 106 -16.28 1.24 4.62
N LEU A 107 -16.34 1.03 3.31
CA LEU A 107 -15.76 1.93 2.31
C LEU A 107 -16.40 3.34 2.33
N PRO A 108 -17.74 3.49 2.44
CA PRO A 108 -18.38 4.80 2.42
C PRO A 108 -18.15 5.64 3.68
N ASP A 109 -17.87 5.02 4.83
CA ASP A 109 -17.81 5.71 6.13
C ASP A 109 -16.54 5.44 6.93
N PHE A 110 -15.55 4.76 6.34
CA PHE A 110 -14.27 4.41 6.97
C PHE A 110 -14.38 3.58 8.26
N SER A 111 -15.53 2.98 8.58
CA SER A 111 -15.72 2.22 9.82
C SER A 111 -14.81 0.98 9.96
N ALA A 112 -14.34 0.46 8.82
CA ALA A 112 -13.38 -0.63 8.75
C ALA A 112 -11.92 -0.19 9.02
N LEU A 113 -11.61 1.10 8.91
CA LEU A 113 -10.25 1.61 9.12
C LEU A 113 -9.90 1.67 10.60
N ARG A 114 -8.60 1.56 10.84
CA ARG A 114 -8.00 1.51 12.18
C ARG A 114 -6.69 2.29 12.13
N PHE A 115 -6.45 3.13 13.13
CA PHE A 115 -5.34 4.08 13.13
C PHE A 115 -4.43 3.89 14.33
N THR A 116 -3.16 4.23 14.15
CA THR A 116 -2.20 4.35 15.25
C THR A 116 -2.46 5.62 16.05
N LYS A 117 -1.96 5.69 17.29
CA LYS A 117 -2.14 6.85 18.17
C LYS A 117 -1.49 8.11 17.62
N TYR A 118 -0.29 7.96 17.07
CA TYR A 118 0.45 9.02 16.39
C TYR A 118 0.69 8.63 14.93
N ASN A 119 1.57 9.34 14.23
CA ASN A 119 2.02 8.95 12.90
C ASN A 119 2.69 7.56 12.92
N GLN A 120 2.82 6.94 11.74
CA GLN A 120 3.37 5.59 11.61
C GLN A 120 4.85 5.52 12.03
N TYR A 121 5.61 6.61 11.89
CA TYR A 121 7.00 6.65 12.32
C TYR A 121 7.12 6.49 13.84
N GLU A 122 6.39 7.31 14.60
CA GLU A 122 6.40 7.26 16.06
C GLU A 122 5.73 6.01 16.63
N SER A 123 4.60 5.58 16.05
CA SER A 123 3.80 4.49 16.63
C SER A 123 4.24 3.09 16.19
N MET A 124 4.97 2.96 15.08
CA MET A 124 5.41 1.65 14.56
C MET A 124 6.92 1.57 14.33
N ILE A 125 7.50 2.56 13.65
CA ILE A 125 8.93 2.50 13.28
C ILE A 125 9.84 2.66 14.51
N LEU A 126 9.64 3.68 15.36
CA LEU A 126 10.47 3.88 16.55
C LEU A 126 10.41 2.68 17.53
N PRO A 127 9.24 2.09 17.84
CA PRO A 127 9.18 0.87 18.65
C PRO A 127 9.92 -0.31 18.01
N LEU A 128 9.83 -0.48 16.69
CA LEU A 128 10.53 -1.55 15.98
C LEU A 128 12.05 -1.34 16.01
N VAL A 129 12.53 -0.12 15.73
CA VAL A 129 13.94 0.26 15.86
C VAL A 129 14.44 -0.07 17.27
N LYS A 130 13.70 0.35 18.29
CA LYS A 130 14.10 0.10 19.69
C LYS A 130 14.13 -1.39 20.02
N TYR A 131 13.17 -2.16 19.51
CA TYR A 131 13.16 -3.61 19.66
C TYR A 131 14.40 -4.23 19.02
N LEU A 132 14.74 -3.86 17.78
CA LEU A 132 15.91 -4.39 17.05
C LEU A 132 17.23 -4.05 17.75
N GLU A 133 17.43 -2.79 18.15
CA GLU A 133 18.62 -2.35 18.90
C GLU A 133 18.78 -3.12 20.22
N ASN A 134 17.69 -3.33 20.96
CA ASN A 134 17.70 -4.09 22.20
C ASN A 134 18.05 -5.59 21.99
N HIS A 135 17.94 -6.10 20.77
CA HIS A 135 18.35 -7.45 20.38
C HIS A 135 19.70 -7.47 19.64
N GLY A 136 20.47 -6.38 19.72
CA GLY A 136 21.82 -6.32 19.16
C GLY A 136 21.89 -6.11 17.65
N VAL A 137 20.80 -5.71 17.00
CA VAL A 137 20.83 -5.33 15.59
C VAL A 137 21.55 -4.00 15.43
N HIS A 138 22.52 -3.96 14.51
CA HIS A 138 23.25 -2.75 14.16
C HIS A 138 22.52 -2.00 13.05
N ILE A 139 22.19 -0.73 13.30
CA ILE A 139 21.54 0.15 12.33
C ILE A 139 22.52 1.25 11.94
N GLU A 140 22.87 1.27 10.66
CA GLU A 140 23.78 2.27 10.09
C GLU A 140 23.00 3.31 9.28
N TYR A 141 23.14 4.57 9.68
CA TYR A 141 22.51 5.71 9.00
C TYR A 141 23.49 6.40 8.05
N GLY A 142 22.96 7.17 7.10
CA GLY A 142 23.76 7.94 6.15
C GLY A 142 24.50 7.08 5.11
N MET A 143 24.14 5.80 4.98
CA MET A 143 24.67 4.92 3.95
C MET A 143 23.84 5.05 2.67
N ASP A 144 24.47 5.54 1.61
CA ASP A 144 23.89 5.62 0.27
C ASP A 144 24.38 4.43 -0.56
N VAL A 145 23.65 3.31 -0.48
CA VAL A 145 23.98 2.07 -1.20
C VAL A 145 23.80 2.28 -2.70
N LYS A 146 24.89 2.18 -3.46
CA LYS A 146 24.93 2.42 -4.91
C LYS A 146 24.71 1.16 -5.72
N ASN A 147 25.19 0.02 -5.24
CA ASN A 147 25.10 -1.22 -5.98
C ASN A 147 25.20 -2.43 -5.04
N VAL A 148 24.61 -3.55 -5.47
CA VAL A 148 24.91 -4.88 -4.94
C VAL A 148 25.50 -5.67 -6.10
N VAL A 149 26.78 -6.02 -6.00
CA VAL A 149 27.48 -6.79 -7.03
C VAL A 149 27.02 -8.23 -6.94
N ILE A 150 26.27 -8.68 -7.95
CA ILE A 150 25.73 -10.04 -8.02
C ILE A 150 26.47 -10.81 -9.12
N GLU A 151 27.16 -11.87 -8.71
CA GLU A 151 27.81 -12.81 -9.60
C GLU A 151 26.85 -13.95 -9.99
N THR A 152 26.84 -14.35 -11.25
CA THR A 152 26.10 -15.55 -11.68
C THR A 152 27.08 -16.69 -11.93
N ARG A 153 26.97 -17.78 -11.18
CA ARG A 153 27.76 -19.01 -11.36
C ARG A 153 26.83 -20.15 -11.73
N GLY A 154 26.84 -20.55 -13.00
CA GLY A 154 25.91 -21.55 -13.52
C GLY A 154 24.46 -21.10 -13.34
N ASN A 155 23.70 -21.82 -12.51
CA ASN A 155 22.31 -21.50 -12.18
C ASN A 155 22.14 -20.69 -10.88
N LYS A 156 23.21 -20.34 -10.18
CA LYS A 156 23.17 -19.56 -8.93
C LYS A 156 23.45 -18.07 -9.18
N LYS A 157 22.73 -17.21 -8.47
CA LYS A 157 23.04 -15.77 -8.32
C LYS A 157 23.53 -15.54 -6.90
N ILE A 158 24.70 -14.93 -6.74
CA ILE A 158 25.40 -14.77 -5.46
C ILE A 158 25.76 -13.30 -5.29
N ALA A 159 25.27 -12.66 -4.23
CA ALA A 159 25.71 -11.32 -3.85
C ALA A 159 27.14 -11.41 -3.30
N ARG A 160 28.04 -10.58 -3.82
CA ARG A 160 29.48 -10.61 -3.47
C ARG A 160 29.95 -9.37 -2.73
N GLN A 161 29.30 -8.23 -3.01
CA GLN A 161 29.74 -6.97 -2.46
C GLN A 161 28.59 -5.97 -2.44
N ILE A 162 28.51 -5.16 -1.39
CA ILE A 162 27.65 -3.97 -1.32
C ILE A 162 28.58 -2.77 -1.52
N VAL A 163 28.34 -1.98 -2.57
CA VAL A 163 29.05 -0.72 -2.81
C VAL A 163 28.17 0.41 -2.30
N TYR A 164 28.70 1.25 -1.43
CA TYR A 164 27.96 2.35 -0.82
C TYR A 164 28.82 3.60 -0.70
N LYS A 165 28.18 4.73 -0.47
CA LYS A 165 28.82 6.01 -0.18
C LYS A 165 28.43 6.47 1.22
N LYS A 166 29.41 6.88 2.04
CA LYS A 166 29.21 7.47 3.37
C LYS A 166 30.12 8.69 3.50
N ASP A 167 29.56 9.81 3.94
CA ASP A 167 30.29 11.08 4.11
C ASP A 167 31.07 11.54 2.86
N GLY A 168 30.53 11.28 1.67
CA GLY A 168 31.17 11.66 0.41
C GLY A 168 32.16 10.64 -0.16
N ILE A 169 32.47 9.58 0.60
CA ILE A 169 33.51 8.59 0.26
C ILE A 169 32.84 7.28 -0.16
N GLU A 170 33.28 6.72 -1.29
CA GLU A 170 32.84 5.41 -1.75
C GLU A 170 33.59 4.31 -1.00
N GLN A 171 32.84 3.30 -0.54
CA GLN A 171 33.31 2.18 0.25
C GLN A 171 32.56 0.91 -0.16
N SER A 172 33.02 -0.23 0.33
CA SER A 172 32.37 -1.51 0.08
C SER A 172 32.31 -2.40 1.31
N ILE A 173 31.33 -3.31 1.30
CA ILE A 173 31.22 -4.44 2.22
C ILE A 173 31.34 -5.70 1.38
N ASP A 174 32.37 -6.50 1.61
CA ASP A 174 32.50 -7.82 0.97
C ASP A 174 31.59 -8.83 1.67
N LEU A 175 30.98 -9.71 0.88
CA LEU A 175 30.02 -10.70 1.33
C LEU A 175 30.52 -12.12 1.04
N ILE A 176 30.25 -13.03 1.97
CA ILE A 176 30.43 -14.48 1.80
C ILE A 176 29.09 -15.17 1.47
N GLU A 177 29.12 -16.47 1.16
CA GLU A 177 27.93 -17.20 0.67
C GLU A 177 26.79 -17.28 1.71
N ASP A 178 27.13 -17.21 3.00
CA ASP A 178 26.15 -17.27 4.09
C ASP A 178 25.58 -15.88 4.48
N ASP A 179 26.09 -14.79 3.89
CA ASP A 179 25.56 -13.45 4.11
C ASP A 179 24.32 -13.21 3.25
N LEU A 180 23.20 -12.86 3.90
CA LEU A 180 21.94 -12.60 3.23
C LEU A 180 21.74 -11.11 3.01
N VAL A 181 21.44 -10.73 1.76
CA VAL A 181 21.14 -9.35 1.39
C VAL A 181 19.65 -9.22 1.07
N PHE A 182 18.97 -8.37 1.81
CA PHE A 182 17.57 -8.01 1.58
C PHE A 182 17.50 -6.62 0.97
N ILE A 183 16.96 -6.51 -0.25
CA ILE A 183 16.91 -5.25 -1.01
C ILE A 183 15.47 -4.82 -1.14
N THR A 184 15.16 -3.61 -0.65
CA THR A 184 13.90 -2.93 -0.98
C THR A 184 14.05 -2.23 -2.32
N ASN A 185 13.56 -2.84 -3.40
CA ASN A 185 13.75 -2.36 -4.76
C ASN A 185 12.69 -1.34 -5.18
N GLY A 186 13.11 -0.09 -5.36
CA GLY A 186 12.25 1.05 -5.68
C GLY A 186 11.69 1.72 -4.42
N CYS A 187 11.22 2.95 -4.57
CA CYS A 187 10.64 3.75 -3.50
C CYS A 187 9.55 4.66 -4.08
N CYS A 188 8.50 4.94 -3.30
CA CYS A 188 7.41 5.83 -3.71
C CYS A 188 7.54 7.27 -3.18
N THR A 189 8.55 7.57 -2.37
CA THR A 189 8.81 8.88 -1.75
C THR A 189 9.99 9.59 -2.38
#